data_AF-A0A3L7P656-F1
#
_entry.id   AF-A0A3L7P656-F1
#
_cell.length_a   1.000
_cell.length_b   1.000
_cell.length_c   1.000
_cell.angle_alpha   90.00
_cell.angle_beta   90.00
_cell.angle_gamma   90.00
#
_symmetry.space_group_name_H-M   'P 1'
#
loop_
_entity.id
_entity.type
_entity.pdbx_description
1 polymer ?
#
loop_
_entity_poly.entity_id
_entity_poly.type
_entity_poly.pdbx_seq_one_letter_code
_entity_poly.pdbx_strand_id
1 'polypeptide(L)'
;MAVEHTVAVEGKYWLGESAGLRLEARIAAAPLSLQQAPWPPRPRPRIAVMETAVVTGPTGQETFVDQYGRVKVRFWFDPNSPEDAGSSCWVRVAQVWAGKSYGAAFWPRVGHEVLVAFEQGNPDRPIITGSVYNASNMPPFELPEHVYVSGFKSQIQQGDPSSNYHLILMGDEQDAQVVLIHSEGMFIGQQESDQISKRPSFDATVNGG
;
A
#
# COMPACT_ATOMS: atom_id res chain seq x y z
N MET A 1 0.27 11.61 43.41
CA MET A 1 0.12 11.17 44.81
C MET A 1 -1.35 10.94 45.05
N ALA A 2 -1.78 9.69 45.22
CA ALA A 2 -3.16 9.37 45.60
C ALA A 2 -3.25 9.45 47.13
N VAL A 3 -4.28 10.11 47.66
CA VAL A 3 -4.50 10.26 49.10
C VAL A 3 -5.75 9.48 49.46
N GLU A 4 -5.62 8.47 50.31
CA GLU A 4 -6.74 7.62 50.75
C GLU A 4 -7.47 8.27 51.94
N HIS A 5 -8.79 8.42 51.86
CA HIS A 5 -9.61 9.05 52.90
C HIS A 5 -10.78 8.14 53.27
N THR A 6 -10.89 7.73 54.54
CA THR A 6 -12.03 6.94 55.04
C THR A 6 -13.03 7.85 55.75
N VAL A 7 -14.32 7.73 55.46
CA VAL A 7 -15.39 8.54 56.08
C VAL A 7 -16.48 7.61 56.63
N ALA A 8 -16.62 7.54 57.95
CA ALA A 8 -17.74 6.85 58.60
C ALA A 8 -18.88 7.84 58.87
N VAL A 9 -20.13 7.45 58.58
CA VAL A 9 -21.31 8.29 58.78
C VAL A 9 -22.34 7.52 59.60
N GLU A 10 -22.72 8.06 60.76
CA GLU A 10 -23.81 7.49 61.55
C GLU A 10 -25.15 8.08 61.11
N GLY A 11 -26.09 7.21 60.75
CA GLY A 11 -27.47 7.58 60.40
C GLY A 11 -28.45 7.07 61.45
N LYS A 12 -29.49 7.87 61.76
CA LYS A 12 -30.65 7.41 62.53
C LYS A 12 -31.81 7.13 61.59
N TYR A 13 -32.47 5.98 61.76
CA TYR A 13 -33.67 5.63 61.00
C TYR A 13 -34.93 5.74 61.86
N TRP A 14 -36.09 5.83 61.21
CA TRP A 14 -37.36 6.21 61.82
C TRP A 14 -37.94 5.22 62.86
N LEU A 15 -37.37 4.01 63.08
CA LEU A 15 -37.82 3.09 64.14
C LEU A 15 -36.93 3.04 65.40
N GLY A 16 -36.05 4.03 65.61
CA GLY A 16 -35.45 4.25 66.93
C GLY A 16 -34.29 3.31 67.34
N GLU A 17 -33.89 2.36 66.49
CA GLU A 17 -32.61 1.67 66.66
C GLU A 17 -31.49 2.41 65.89
N SER A 18 -30.30 2.44 66.48
CA SER A 18 -29.11 3.04 65.86
C SER A 18 -28.33 1.94 65.15
N ALA A 19 -28.44 1.87 63.82
CA ALA A 19 -27.60 0.98 63.01
C ALA A 19 -26.48 1.83 62.37
N GLY A 20 -25.24 1.61 62.78
CA GLY A 20 -24.09 2.30 62.21
C GLY A 20 -23.83 1.84 60.77
N LEU A 21 -23.81 2.77 59.81
CA LEU A 21 -23.54 2.46 58.41
C LEU A 21 -22.08 2.83 58.10
N ARG A 22 -21.25 1.83 57.81
CA ARG A 22 -19.84 2.06 57.47
C ARG A 22 -19.70 2.18 55.96
N LEU A 23 -19.37 3.37 55.49
CA LEU A 23 -18.95 3.61 54.11
C LEU A 23 -17.43 3.67 54.06
N GLU A 24 -16.82 2.91 53.16
CA GLU A 24 -15.41 3.07 52.82
C GLU A 24 -15.32 3.55 51.38
N ALA A 25 -14.67 4.69 51.18
CA ALA A 25 -14.44 5.25 49.86
C ALA A 25 -12.94 5.44 49.65
N ARG A 26 -12.45 5.15 48.45
CA ARG A 26 -11.08 5.46 48.03
C ARG A 26 -11.15 6.52 46.95
N ILE A 27 -10.54 7.68 47.22
CA ILE A 27 -10.57 8.82 46.30
C ILE A 27 -9.16 9.03 45.76
N ALA A 28 -9.02 9.14 44.45
CA ALA A 28 -7.79 9.59 43.81
C ALA A 28 -8.04 10.99 43.24
N ALA A 29 -7.30 11.98 43.74
CA ALA A 29 -7.38 13.36 43.29
C ALA A 29 -6.04 13.81 42.70
N ALA A 30 -6.09 14.73 41.73
CA ALA A 30 -4.93 15.39 41.17
C ALA A 30 -5.11 16.92 41.29
N PRO A 31 -4.02 17.70 41.39
CA PRO A 31 -4.11 19.16 41.41
C PRO A 31 -4.84 19.70 40.17
N LEU A 32 -5.67 20.74 40.34
CA LEU A 32 -6.40 21.37 39.24
C LEU A 32 -5.47 21.97 38.18
N SER A 33 -4.26 22.38 38.58
CA SER A 33 -3.22 22.89 37.68
C SER A 33 -2.55 21.81 36.83
N LEU A 34 -2.76 20.52 37.13
CA LEU A 34 -2.18 19.43 36.37
C LEU A 34 -3.06 19.17 35.14
N GLN A 35 -2.49 19.35 33.94
CA GLN A 35 -3.17 18.97 32.70
C GLN A 35 -3.33 17.45 32.67
N GLN A 36 -4.57 16.97 32.79
CA GLN A 36 -4.85 15.54 32.85
C GLN A 36 -4.87 14.95 31.43
N ALA A 37 -3.97 14.02 31.16
CA ALA A 37 -4.10 13.09 30.05
C ALA A 37 -4.78 11.79 30.54
N PRO A 38 -5.51 11.06 29.68
CA PRO A 38 -6.08 9.78 30.06
C PRO A 38 -4.96 8.83 30.53
N TRP A 39 -5.06 8.35 31.77
CA TRP A 39 -4.15 7.36 32.35
C TRP A 39 -4.90 6.04 32.57
N PRO A 40 -4.35 4.89 32.18
CA PRO A 40 -3.06 4.70 31.50
C PRO A 40 -3.08 5.19 30.03
N PRO A 41 -1.91 5.51 29.44
CA PRO A 41 -1.83 5.87 28.03
C PRO A 41 -2.34 4.72 27.18
N ARG A 42 -3.27 4.99 26.26
CA ARG A 42 -3.73 3.97 25.32
C ARG A 42 -2.60 3.65 24.33
N PRO A 43 -2.27 2.37 24.09
CA PRO A 43 -1.28 2.01 23.09
C PRO A 43 -1.75 2.46 21.70
N ARG A 44 -0.82 2.91 20.86
CA ARG A 44 -1.13 3.25 19.47
C ARG A 44 -1.47 1.97 18.70
N PRO A 45 -2.54 1.97 17.88
CA PRO A 45 -2.82 0.87 16.96
C PRO A 45 -1.62 0.61 16.05
N ARG A 46 -1.39 -0.67 15.72
CA ARG A 46 -0.33 -1.09 14.81
C ARG A 46 -0.86 -2.13 13.84
N ILE A 47 -0.41 -2.05 12.59
CA ILE A 47 -0.62 -3.08 11.59
C ILE A 47 0.72 -3.79 11.40
N ALA A 48 0.80 -5.05 11.80
CA ALA A 48 2.04 -5.82 11.77
C ALA A 48 2.32 -6.47 10.41
N VAL A 49 1.30 -6.56 9.57
CA VAL A 49 1.34 -7.27 8.28
C VAL A 49 1.13 -6.31 7.12
N MET A 50 1.39 -6.81 5.92
CA MET A 50 1.01 -6.13 4.69
C MET A 50 -0.47 -6.41 4.42
N GLU A 51 -1.18 -5.40 3.95
CA GLU A 51 -2.59 -5.50 3.58
C GLU A 51 -2.75 -5.31 2.07
N THR A 52 -3.78 -5.91 1.49
CA THR A 52 -4.18 -5.61 0.11
C THR A 52 -5.14 -4.42 0.09
N ALA A 53 -5.10 -3.65 -0.99
CA ALA A 53 -6.02 -2.55 -1.24
C ALA A 53 -6.27 -2.39 -2.74
N VAL A 54 -7.37 -1.74 -3.11
CA VAL A 54 -7.69 -1.42 -4.51
C VAL A 54 -7.42 0.04 -4.78
N VAL A 55 -6.77 0.35 -5.89
CA VAL A 55 -6.52 1.73 -6.31
C VAL A 55 -7.82 2.40 -6.71
N THR A 56 -8.04 3.61 -6.20
CA THR A 56 -9.26 4.40 -6.45
C THR A 56 -8.95 5.75 -7.09
N GLY A 57 -9.96 6.34 -7.72
CA GLY A 57 -9.86 7.63 -8.40
C GLY A 57 -11.25 8.18 -8.75
N PRO A 58 -11.33 9.38 -9.35
CA PRO A 58 -12.59 9.95 -9.82
C PRO A 58 -13.29 9.01 -10.80
N THR A 59 -14.62 9.04 -10.79
CA THR A 59 -15.45 8.24 -11.72
C THR A 59 -15.04 8.48 -13.17
N GLY A 60 -14.82 7.39 -13.92
CA GLY A 60 -14.46 7.43 -15.33
C GLY A 60 -12.98 7.69 -15.63
N GLN A 61 -12.13 7.85 -14.61
CA GLN A 61 -10.68 7.95 -14.80
C GLN A 61 -10.01 6.60 -14.60
N GLU A 62 -9.24 6.17 -15.59
CA GLU A 62 -8.42 4.97 -15.52
C GLU A 62 -7.17 5.18 -14.66
N THR A 63 -6.61 6.40 -14.67
CA THR A 63 -5.38 6.74 -13.96
C THR A 63 -5.61 7.98 -13.10
N PHE A 64 -5.28 7.90 -11.81
CA PHE A 64 -5.37 9.01 -10.87
C PHE A 64 -4.11 9.09 -10.01
N VAL A 65 -3.15 9.89 -10.46
CA VAL A 65 -1.78 9.97 -9.91
C VAL A 65 -1.41 11.44 -9.71
N ASP A 66 -0.71 11.76 -8.62
CA ASP A 66 -0.23 13.13 -8.35
C ASP A 66 1.19 13.39 -8.90
N GLN A 67 1.69 14.61 -8.71
CA GLN A 67 3.02 15.03 -9.18
C GLN A 67 4.20 14.20 -8.62
N TYR A 68 3.98 13.39 -7.58
CA TYR A 68 5.00 12.55 -6.95
C TYR A 68 4.84 11.06 -7.28
N GLY A 69 3.91 10.69 -8.16
CA GLY A 69 3.64 9.28 -8.45
C GLY A 69 2.87 8.57 -7.34
N ARG A 70 2.09 9.31 -6.54
CA ARG A 70 1.24 8.73 -5.49
C ARG A 70 -0.14 8.43 -6.03
N VAL A 71 -0.78 7.40 -5.48
CA VAL A 71 -2.16 7.00 -5.80
C VAL A 71 -3.04 7.04 -4.54
N LYS A 72 -4.35 6.91 -4.72
CA LYS A 72 -5.29 6.66 -3.62
C LYS A 72 -5.75 5.21 -3.65
N VAL A 73 -6.09 4.69 -2.48
CA VAL A 73 -6.49 3.29 -2.33
C VAL A 73 -7.69 3.17 -1.39
N ARG A 74 -8.47 2.12 -1.57
CA ARG A 74 -9.48 1.66 -0.62
C ARG A 74 -9.03 0.35 -0.02
N PHE A 75 -8.97 0.30 1.31
CA PHE A 75 -8.68 -0.92 2.05
C PHE A 75 -9.94 -1.78 2.19
N TRP A 76 -9.76 -3.10 2.22
CA TRP A 76 -10.86 -4.05 2.37
C TRP A 76 -11.50 -4.01 3.76
N PHE A 77 -10.74 -3.63 4.78
CA PHE A 77 -11.23 -3.51 6.16
C PHE A 77 -11.98 -2.20 6.43
N ASP A 78 -12.00 -1.25 5.49
CA ASP A 78 -12.75 0.01 5.60
C ASP A 78 -13.95 0.01 4.65
N PRO A 79 -15.10 -0.56 5.07
CA PRO A 79 -16.29 -0.63 4.23
C PRO A 79 -16.98 0.73 4.04
N ASN A 80 -16.64 1.74 4.86
CA ASN A 80 -17.26 3.06 4.79
C ASN A 80 -16.46 4.03 3.91
N SER A 81 -15.26 3.64 3.49
CA SER A 81 -14.46 4.40 2.53
C SER A 81 -15.25 4.57 1.22
N PRO A 82 -15.36 5.80 0.70
CA PRO A 82 -15.94 5.99 -0.63
C PRO A 82 -15.06 5.30 -1.68
N GLU A 83 -15.64 4.92 -2.82
CA GLU A 83 -14.94 4.27 -3.94
C GLU A 83 -14.47 5.30 -4.99
N ASP A 84 -14.04 6.48 -4.54
CA ASP A 84 -13.70 7.61 -5.40
C ASP A 84 -12.38 8.29 -4.99
N ALA A 85 -12.15 9.51 -5.46
CA ALA A 85 -10.98 10.31 -5.09
C ALA A 85 -10.91 10.67 -3.58
N GLY A 86 -11.92 10.34 -2.78
CA GLY A 86 -11.99 10.56 -1.34
C GLY A 86 -11.56 9.36 -0.48
N SER A 87 -11.23 8.19 -1.06
CA SER A 87 -11.00 6.95 -0.28
C SER A 87 -9.89 7.06 0.76
N SER A 88 -8.77 7.68 0.41
CA SER A 88 -7.58 7.74 1.27
C SER A 88 -6.78 9.03 1.11
N CYS A 89 -5.72 9.15 1.91
CA CYS A 89 -4.59 10.02 1.62
C CYS A 89 -3.81 9.53 0.39
N TRP A 90 -2.89 10.35 -0.11
CA TRP A 90 -1.98 9.97 -1.18
C TRP A 90 -0.92 9.00 -0.67
N VAL A 91 -0.86 7.81 -1.27
CA VAL A 91 0.05 6.72 -0.89
C VAL A 91 1.17 6.61 -1.92
N ARG A 92 2.42 6.55 -1.45
CA ARG A 92 3.60 6.39 -2.32
C ARG A 92 3.66 4.98 -2.89
N VAL A 93 4.13 4.86 -4.14
CA VAL A 93 4.32 3.60 -4.84
C VAL A 93 5.81 3.29 -4.96
N ALA A 94 6.24 2.15 -4.43
CA ALA A 94 7.58 1.64 -4.63
C ALA A 94 7.80 1.31 -6.12
N GLN A 95 8.94 1.76 -6.66
CA GLN A 95 9.36 1.46 -8.03
C GLN A 95 10.53 0.48 -7.98
N VAL A 96 10.71 -0.29 -9.06
CA VAL A 96 11.84 -1.23 -9.21
C VAL A 96 13.19 -0.50 -9.09
N TRP A 97 13.26 0.74 -9.60
CA TRP A 97 14.44 1.60 -9.51
C TRP A 97 14.01 3.07 -9.54
N ALA A 98 14.46 3.88 -8.58
CA ALA A 98 14.10 5.30 -8.49
C ALA A 98 15.32 6.16 -8.12
N GLY A 99 15.75 7.00 -9.05
CA GLY A 99 16.84 7.95 -8.88
C GLY A 99 16.41 9.41 -9.08
N LYS A 100 17.38 10.34 -9.06
CA LYS A 100 17.12 11.77 -9.27
C LYS A 100 16.82 12.03 -10.76
N SER A 101 15.54 11.95 -11.13
CA SER A 101 15.04 12.10 -12.51
C SER A 101 15.45 10.98 -13.47
N TYR A 102 15.66 9.77 -12.96
CA TYR A 102 15.87 8.54 -13.75
C TYR A 102 15.32 7.33 -12.99
N GLY A 103 15.03 6.23 -13.69
CA GLY A 103 14.54 4.99 -13.08
C GLY A 103 13.37 4.36 -13.84
N ALA A 104 12.67 3.45 -13.18
CA ALA A 104 11.43 2.83 -13.64
C ALA A 104 10.22 3.62 -13.14
N ALA A 105 9.14 3.65 -13.94
CA ALA A 105 7.90 4.34 -13.61
C ALA A 105 6.69 3.52 -14.05
N PHE A 106 6.15 2.72 -13.13
CA PHE A 106 4.94 1.95 -13.29
C PHE A 106 3.92 2.40 -12.24
N TRP A 107 2.85 3.06 -12.71
CA TRP A 107 1.80 3.57 -11.84
C TRP A 107 0.58 2.65 -11.90
N PRO A 108 0.13 2.10 -10.76
CA PRO A 108 -1.11 1.34 -10.69
C PRO A 108 -2.30 2.17 -11.18
N ARG A 109 -3.17 1.55 -11.99
CA ARG A 109 -4.41 2.16 -12.50
C ARG A 109 -5.57 1.90 -11.53
N VAL A 110 -6.64 2.69 -11.63
CA VAL A 110 -7.86 2.50 -10.84
C VAL A 110 -8.38 1.08 -11.06
N GLY A 111 -8.70 0.39 -9.97
CA GLY A 111 -9.12 -1.02 -9.99
C GLY A 111 -7.97 -2.04 -9.86
N HIS A 112 -6.71 -1.63 -9.95
CA HIS A 112 -5.59 -2.53 -9.67
C HIS A 112 -5.51 -2.86 -8.17
N GLU A 113 -5.23 -4.13 -7.86
CA GLU A 113 -4.96 -4.57 -6.49
C GLU A 113 -3.47 -4.39 -6.16
N VAL A 114 -3.21 -3.73 -5.03
CA VAL A 114 -1.88 -3.36 -4.56
C VAL A 114 -1.61 -3.87 -3.17
N LEU A 115 -0.33 -4.11 -2.91
CA LEU A 115 0.21 -4.53 -1.63
C LEU A 115 0.67 -3.31 -0.83
N VAL A 116 0.08 -3.07 0.33
CA VAL A 116 0.34 -1.90 1.17
C VAL A 116 1.01 -2.32 2.47
N ALA A 117 2.24 -1.83 2.68
CA ALA A 117 2.94 -1.93 3.95
C ALA A 117 2.77 -0.63 4.75
N PHE A 118 3.05 -0.69 6.04
CA PHE A 118 2.92 0.44 6.96
C PHE A 118 4.26 0.74 7.63
N GLU A 119 4.76 1.96 7.51
CA GLU A 119 6.08 2.33 8.06
C GLU A 119 6.10 2.10 9.58
N GLN A 120 6.97 1.20 10.05
CA GLN A 120 7.07 0.79 11.46
C GLN A 120 5.73 0.25 12.03
N GLY A 121 4.85 -0.24 11.15
CA GLY A 121 3.51 -0.70 11.47
C GLY A 121 2.53 0.42 11.84
N ASN A 122 2.84 1.68 11.51
CA ASN A 122 1.94 2.80 11.77
C ASN A 122 0.82 2.88 10.70
N PRO A 123 -0.46 2.72 11.08
CA PRO A 123 -1.59 2.79 10.14
C PRO A 123 -1.67 4.10 9.34
N ASP A 124 -1.15 5.19 9.90
CA ASP A 124 -1.16 6.52 9.28
C ASP A 124 -0.08 6.70 8.21
N ARG A 125 0.78 5.69 7.99
CA ARG A 125 1.93 5.76 7.07
C ARG A 125 1.97 4.60 6.09
N PRO A 126 0.97 4.50 5.19
CA PRO A 126 0.94 3.47 4.17
C PRO A 126 1.99 3.74 3.07
N ILE A 127 2.54 2.66 2.52
CA ILE A 127 3.38 2.65 1.32
C ILE A 127 3.04 1.43 0.48
N ILE A 128 2.78 1.63 -0.81
CA ILE A 128 2.56 0.53 -1.76
C ILE A 128 3.92 -0.08 -2.12
N THR A 129 4.03 -1.39 -1.98
CA THR A 129 5.27 -2.16 -2.19
C THR A 129 5.23 -3.06 -3.40
N GLY A 130 4.03 -3.33 -3.94
CA GLY A 130 3.85 -4.16 -5.13
C GLY A 130 2.39 -4.22 -5.56
N SER A 131 2.13 -5.06 -6.56
CA SER A 131 0.82 -5.33 -7.13
C SER A 131 0.64 -6.82 -7.34
N VAL A 132 -0.60 -7.29 -7.30
CA VAL A 132 -0.94 -8.71 -7.47
C VAL A 132 -2.04 -8.88 -8.51
N TYR A 133 -1.98 -9.99 -9.24
CA TYR A 133 -3.06 -10.44 -10.11
C TYR A 133 -4.16 -11.12 -9.29
N ASN A 134 -5.40 -11.05 -9.78
CA ASN A 134 -6.57 -11.67 -9.18
C ASN A 134 -7.58 -12.06 -10.27
N ALA A 135 -8.76 -12.57 -9.88
CA ALA A 135 -9.77 -13.01 -10.85
C ALA A 135 -10.29 -11.90 -11.78
N SER A 136 -10.24 -10.64 -11.35
CA SER A 136 -10.62 -9.48 -12.17
C SER A 136 -9.46 -8.97 -13.03
N ASN A 137 -8.23 -9.06 -12.50
CA ASN A 137 -7.00 -8.65 -13.16
C ASN A 137 -6.11 -9.89 -13.35
N MET A 138 -6.38 -10.66 -14.40
CA MET A 138 -5.63 -11.89 -14.69
C MET A 138 -4.21 -11.58 -15.20
N PRO A 139 -3.25 -12.52 -15.01
CA PRO A 139 -1.92 -12.41 -15.61
C PRO A 139 -1.98 -12.21 -17.14
N PRO A 140 -0.99 -11.53 -17.74
CA PRO A 140 -1.01 -11.14 -19.15
C PRO A 140 -0.83 -12.30 -20.14
N PHE A 141 -0.38 -13.46 -19.65
CA PHE A 141 -0.15 -14.67 -20.43
C PHE A 141 -0.92 -15.84 -19.80
N GLU A 142 -1.35 -16.78 -20.64
CA GLU A 142 -2.11 -17.95 -20.19
C GLU A 142 -1.21 -18.87 -19.35
N LEU A 143 -1.66 -19.13 -18.13
CA LEU A 143 -0.99 -20.00 -17.17
C LEU A 143 -1.87 -21.22 -16.88
N PRO A 144 -1.29 -22.42 -16.73
CA PRO A 144 0.14 -22.71 -16.58
C PRO A 144 0.93 -22.93 -17.89
N GLU A 145 0.29 -22.83 -19.06
CA GLU A 145 0.89 -23.23 -20.34
C GLU A 145 2.14 -22.41 -20.72
N HIS A 146 2.14 -21.09 -20.49
CA HIS A 146 3.26 -20.21 -20.85
C HIS A 146 4.13 -19.80 -19.65
N VAL A 147 4.41 -20.72 -18.72
CA VAL A 147 5.21 -20.44 -17.51
C VAL A 147 6.66 -19.98 -17.78
N TYR A 148 7.18 -20.28 -18.97
CA TYR A 148 8.53 -19.92 -19.43
C TYR A 148 8.60 -18.55 -20.11
N VAL A 149 7.49 -17.80 -20.13
CA VAL A 149 7.42 -16.47 -20.71
C VAL A 149 7.56 -15.40 -19.62
N SER A 150 8.45 -14.45 -19.83
CA SER A 150 8.67 -13.31 -18.94
C SER A 150 8.72 -12.00 -19.71
N GLY A 151 8.33 -10.88 -19.08
CA GLY A 151 8.37 -9.59 -19.75
C GLY A 151 7.45 -8.51 -19.19
N PHE A 152 7.30 -7.43 -19.94
CA PHE A 152 6.44 -6.29 -19.66
C PHE A 152 5.42 -6.14 -20.77
N LYS A 153 4.14 -6.34 -20.43
CA LYS A 153 2.99 -6.02 -21.30
C LYS A 153 2.29 -4.77 -20.74
N SER A 154 2.10 -3.75 -21.58
CA SER A 154 1.33 -2.56 -21.22
C SER A 154 -0.11 -2.66 -21.74
N GLN A 155 -0.88 -1.58 -21.57
CA GLN A 155 -2.19 -1.42 -22.17
C GLN A 155 -2.31 0.03 -22.60
N ILE A 156 -2.83 0.29 -23.79
CA ILE A 156 -3.13 1.67 -24.22
C ILE A 156 -4.24 2.26 -23.32
N GLN A 157 -4.14 3.54 -23.02
CA GLN A 157 -5.15 4.22 -22.20
C GLN A 157 -6.53 4.11 -22.87
N GLN A 158 -7.53 3.64 -22.13
CA GLN A 158 -8.88 3.34 -22.61
C GLN A 158 -8.96 2.31 -23.76
N GLY A 159 -7.86 1.58 -24.04
CA GLY A 159 -7.80 0.52 -25.05
C GLY A 159 -8.12 -0.87 -24.48
N ASP A 160 -8.28 -1.86 -25.36
CA ASP A 160 -8.46 -3.24 -24.97
C ASP A 160 -7.09 -3.92 -24.75
N PRO A 161 -6.79 -4.48 -23.56
CA PRO A 161 -5.51 -5.16 -23.30
C PRO A 161 -5.26 -6.40 -24.17
N SER A 162 -6.29 -6.94 -24.84
CA SER A 162 -6.16 -8.06 -25.77
C SER A 162 -5.54 -7.67 -27.11
N SER A 163 -5.71 -6.41 -27.53
CA SER A 163 -5.34 -5.95 -28.88
C SER A 163 -4.51 -4.67 -28.90
N ASN A 164 -4.59 -3.80 -27.88
CA ASN A 164 -3.89 -2.52 -27.84
C ASN A 164 -2.85 -2.49 -26.71
N TYR A 165 -1.61 -2.88 -27.01
CA TYR A 165 -0.53 -2.93 -26.02
C TYR A 165 0.88 -2.78 -26.61
N HIS A 166 1.83 -2.35 -25.78
CA HIS A 166 3.25 -2.54 -26.06
C HIS A 166 3.76 -3.74 -25.28
N LEU A 167 4.76 -4.45 -25.82
CA LEU A 167 5.29 -5.66 -25.21
C LEU A 167 6.80 -5.76 -25.39
N ILE A 168 7.50 -6.07 -24.30
CA ILE A 168 8.86 -6.59 -24.32
C ILE A 168 8.82 -7.94 -23.62
N LEU A 169 9.17 -9.00 -24.33
CA LEU A 169 8.98 -10.37 -23.89
C LEU A 169 10.23 -11.21 -24.17
N MET A 170 10.54 -12.11 -23.25
CA MET A 170 11.54 -13.16 -23.35
C MET A 170 10.81 -14.50 -23.17
N GLY A 171 10.85 -15.35 -24.20
CA GLY A 171 10.37 -16.72 -24.13
C GLY A 171 11.57 -17.66 -23.99
N ASP A 172 11.60 -18.42 -22.90
CA ASP A 172 12.71 -19.32 -22.55
C ASP A 172 12.39 -20.80 -22.86
N GLU A 173 11.60 -21.05 -23.91
CA GLU A 173 11.31 -22.41 -24.36
C GLU A 173 12.57 -23.07 -24.91
N GLN A 174 12.79 -24.34 -24.54
CA GLN A 174 13.94 -25.09 -25.01
C GLN A 174 13.94 -25.17 -26.54
N ASP A 175 15.07 -24.82 -27.15
CA ASP A 175 15.29 -24.79 -28.61
C ASP A 175 14.37 -23.81 -29.39
N ALA A 176 13.61 -22.96 -28.69
CA ALA A 176 12.69 -21.98 -29.28
C ALA A 176 12.71 -20.62 -28.54
N GLN A 177 13.89 -20.20 -28.07
CA GLN A 177 14.00 -18.94 -27.32
C GLN A 177 13.75 -17.72 -28.20
N VAL A 178 13.00 -16.75 -27.68
CA VAL A 178 12.62 -15.55 -28.43
C VAL A 178 12.68 -14.30 -27.56
N VAL A 179 13.18 -13.21 -28.14
CA VAL A 179 12.97 -11.85 -27.62
C VAL A 179 12.03 -11.13 -28.56
N LEU A 180 10.86 -10.75 -28.05
CA LEU A 180 9.85 -10.02 -28.80
C LEU A 180 9.76 -8.59 -28.28
N ILE A 181 9.92 -7.62 -29.18
CA ILE A 181 9.64 -6.21 -28.93
C ILE A 181 8.50 -5.81 -29.87
N HIS A 182 7.34 -5.52 -29.30
CA HIS A 182 6.15 -5.12 -30.04
C HIS A 182 5.71 -3.71 -29.62
N SER A 183 5.33 -2.92 -30.62
CA SER A 183 4.77 -1.59 -30.46
C SER A 183 3.44 -1.51 -31.19
N GLU A 184 2.38 -1.14 -30.47
CA GLU A 184 1.05 -0.88 -31.05
C GLU A 184 1.08 0.26 -32.08
N GLY A 185 1.86 1.30 -31.80
CA GLY A 185 2.02 2.46 -32.66
C GLY A 185 3.43 2.56 -33.22
N MET A 186 3.99 3.77 -33.18
CA MET A 186 5.32 4.05 -33.68
C MET A 186 6.42 3.46 -32.79
N PHE A 187 7.40 2.80 -33.42
CA PHE A 187 8.65 2.40 -32.76
C PHE A 187 9.79 3.33 -33.21
N ILE A 188 10.41 4.06 -32.27
CA ILE A 188 11.53 4.96 -32.53
C ILE A 188 12.75 4.45 -31.76
N GLY A 189 13.82 4.11 -32.47
CA GLY A 189 15.14 3.87 -31.90
C GLY A 189 16.03 5.10 -32.12
N GLN A 190 16.55 5.68 -31.04
CA GLN A 190 17.51 6.78 -31.11
C GLN A 190 18.84 6.34 -30.52
N GLN A 191 19.92 6.64 -31.24
CA GLN A 191 21.28 6.38 -30.79
C GLN A 191 22.14 7.60 -31.08
N GLU A 192 22.88 8.08 -30.07
CA GLU A 192 23.71 9.29 -30.17
C GLU A 192 25.15 9.02 -30.62
N SER A 193 25.59 7.76 -30.60
CA SER A 193 26.92 7.35 -31.02
C SER A 193 26.92 6.81 -32.45
N ASP A 194 28.00 7.04 -33.19
CA ASP A 194 28.23 6.42 -34.50
C ASP A 194 28.40 4.90 -34.33
N GLN A 195 27.33 4.11 -34.55
CA GLN A 195 27.45 2.65 -34.44
C GLN A 195 28.20 2.07 -35.65
N ILE A 196 29.42 1.59 -35.42
CA ILE A 196 29.92 0.38 -36.07
C ILE A 196 30.16 -0.59 -34.92
N SER A 197 29.67 -1.82 -35.05
CA SER A 197 29.85 -2.95 -34.13
C SER A 197 31.22 -3.01 -33.44
N LYS A 198 31.40 -2.23 -32.38
CA LYS A 198 32.47 -2.45 -31.40
C LYS A 198 31.90 -3.39 -30.39
N ARG A 199 32.38 -4.64 -30.38
CA ARG A 199 32.36 -5.43 -29.15
C ARG A 199 32.85 -4.50 -28.02
N PRO A 200 32.08 -4.27 -26.96
CA PRO A 200 32.57 -3.51 -25.83
C PRO A 200 33.87 -4.16 -25.37
N SER A 201 34.88 -3.37 -25.00
CA SER A 201 36.13 -3.86 -24.37
C SER A 201 35.90 -4.49 -22.99
N PHE A 202 34.65 -4.73 -22.63
CA PHE A 202 34.19 -5.36 -21.43
C PHE A 202 33.30 -6.54 -21.84
N ASP A 203 33.90 -7.72 -21.90
CA ASP A 203 33.16 -8.98 -21.84
C ASP A 203 32.65 -9.10 -20.40
N ALA A 204 31.40 -8.70 -20.17
CA ALA A 204 30.66 -9.21 -19.04
C ALA A 204 30.44 -10.70 -19.31
N THR A 205 31.39 -11.55 -18.94
CA THR A 205 31.12 -12.99 -18.84
C THR A 205 30.03 -13.13 -17.79
N VAL A 206 28.79 -13.29 -18.26
CA VAL A 206 27.70 -13.85 -17.45
C VAL A 206 28.16 -15.26 -17.11
N ASN A 207 28.61 -15.45 -15.88
CA ASN A 207 29.04 -16.77 -15.43
C ASN A 207 27.84 -17.71 -15.44
N GLY A 208 27.87 -18.73 -16.30
CA GLY A 208 27.08 -19.96 -16.14
C GLY A 208 25.98 -20.17 -17.19
N GLY A 209 26.12 -21.24 -17.97
CA GLY A 209 25.18 -21.78 -18.94
C GLY A 209 25.91 -22.56 -20.02
#